data_AF-A0A833MBP4-F1
#
_entry.id   AF-A0A833MBP4-F1
#
_cell.length_a   1.000
_cell.length_b   1.000
_cell.length_c   1.000
_cell.angle_alpha   90.00
_cell.angle_beta   90.00
_cell.angle_gamma   90.00
#
_symmetry.space_group_name_H-M   'P 1'
#
loop_
_entity.id
_entity.type
_entity.pdbx_description
1 polymer ?
#
loop_
_entity_poly.entity_id
_entity_poly.type
_entity_poly.pdbx_seq_one_letter_code
_entity_poly.pdbx_strand_id
1 'polypeptide(L)'
;MRLRRLLPLPFPLAALAAGALVSGPLPAADPPHWTGAALDIDCTRQCHTLHSSPGGQLTAAAGNVNLCQSCHSATGLASDLPVNSTDKAIPGQSGSSHAFDAPATNAAYGALPPEHAQMVLRVMDGNIVCSTCHNQHTASAANGGTPRISPARRVTALGSTGTVTSGGVFSGADGLWYLVEIQTAGPLGSARFRWSKDNGISWMAQNVLTAASNALDNGVTIAFSAAGSFALGERWEISASWPFLRAAIDSGDNSTGDKFCRDCHRGWVMDHTAVRTYDGTPRSHPIGVALNANGEGYDRAAPLDGNGAAQGGAGIDANASNDLRLDAGGRVQCLTCHGVHNVDSNTVTEDLR
;
A
#
# COMPACT_ATOMS: atom_id res chain seq x y z
N MET A 1 -67.40 12.33 -55.01
CA MET A 1 -66.09 11.95 -54.45
C MET A 1 -65.54 13.12 -53.63
N ARG A 2 -65.69 13.07 -52.29
CA ARG A 2 -65.16 14.08 -51.36
C ARG A 2 -64.02 13.43 -50.57
N LEU A 3 -62.78 13.85 -50.80
CA LEU A 3 -61.63 13.51 -49.96
C LEU A 3 -61.65 14.37 -48.69
N ARG A 4 -61.70 13.72 -47.51
CA ARG A 4 -61.46 14.35 -46.21
C ARG A 4 -59.95 14.40 -45.93
N ARG A 5 -59.42 15.60 -45.71
CA ARG A 5 -58.09 15.84 -45.12
C ARG A 5 -58.13 15.57 -43.62
N LEU A 6 -57.20 14.76 -43.12
CA LEU A 6 -56.92 14.60 -41.69
C LEU A 6 -55.85 15.62 -41.27
N LEU A 7 -56.11 16.37 -40.18
CA LEU A 7 -55.13 17.21 -39.48
C LEU A 7 -54.34 16.36 -38.46
N PRO A 8 -53.06 16.68 -38.19
CA PRO A 8 -52.31 16.08 -37.09
C PRO A 8 -52.53 16.83 -35.76
N LEU A 9 -52.56 16.05 -34.67
CA LEU A 9 -52.57 16.49 -33.27
C LEU A 9 -51.17 16.96 -32.81
N PRO A 10 -51.07 17.96 -31.90
CA PRO A 10 -49.80 18.37 -31.31
C PRO A 10 -49.43 17.53 -30.08
N PHE A 11 -48.17 17.11 -29.98
CA PHE A 11 -47.55 16.54 -28.78
C PHE A 11 -47.12 17.66 -27.81
N PRO A 12 -47.23 17.49 -26.48
CA PRO A 12 -46.68 18.45 -25.53
C PRO A 12 -45.19 18.19 -25.28
N LEU A 13 -44.38 19.25 -25.32
CA LEU A 13 -42.99 19.24 -24.83
C LEU A 13 -43.00 19.18 -23.29
N ALA A 14 -42.38 18.13 -22.73
CA ALA A 14 -42.00 18.09 -21.32
C ALA A 14 -40.61 18.73 -21.16
N ALA A 15 -40.53 19.84 -20.42
CA ALA A 15 -39.28 20.48 -20.07
C ALA A 15 -38.58 19.70 -18.95
N LEU A 16 -37.45 19.04 -19.25
CA LEU A 16 -36.54 18.52 -18.24
C LEU A 16 -35.74 19.68 -17.65
N ALA A 17 -36.02 20.03 -16.40
CA ALA A 17 -35.16 20.89 -15.61
C ALA A 17 -33.93 20.08 -15.14
N ALA A 18 -32.80 20.25 -15.82
CA ALA A 18 -31.52 19.73 -15.36
C ALA A 18 -31.04 20.54 -14.14
N GLY A 19 -31.31 20.03 -12.94
CA GLY A 19 -30.70 20.56 -11.72
C GLY A 19 -29.20 20.27 -11.72
N ALA A 20 -28.39 21.31 -11.81
CA ALA A 20 -26.95 21.21 -11.61
C ALA A 20 -26.67 20.81 -10.15
N LEU A 21 -26.32 19.54 -9.93
CA LEU A 21 -25.75 19.09 -8.67
C LEU A 21 -24.39 19.76 -8.52
N VAL A 22 -24.31 20.74 -7.63
CA VAL A 22 -23.04 21.32 -7.18
C VAL A 22 -22.39 20.29 -6.25
N SER A 23 -21.54 19.43 -6.79
CA SER A 23 -20.63 18.61 -5.99
C SER A 23 -19.56 19.53 -5.41
N GLY A 24 -19.71 19.90 -4.14
CA GLY A 24 -18.62 20.52 -3.38
C GLY A 24 -17.41 19.58 -3.32
N PRO A 25 -16.19 20.11 -3.08
CA PRO A 25 -15.01 19.26 -2.89
C PRO A 25 -15.28 18.36 -1.69
N LEU A 26 -15.35 17.05 -1.94
CA LEU A 26 -15.38 16.07 -0.87
C LEU A 26 -14.06 16.22 -0.10
N PRO A 27 -14.08 16.37 1.23
CA PRO A 27 -12.85 16.28 2.01
C PRO A 27 -12.13 14.97 1.67
N ALA A 28 -10.80 15.02 1.55
CA ALA A 28 -9.97 13.85 1.34
C ALA A 28 -10.26 12.84 2.47
N ALA A 29 -11.00 11.79 2.16
CA ALA A 29 -11.41 10.73 3.07
C ALA A 29 -10.59 9.45 2.83
N ASP A 30 -9.57 9.54 1.98
CA ASP A 30 -8.60 8.49 1.69
C ASP A 30 -7.45 8.53 2.71
N PRO A 31 -6.99 7.37 3.22
CA PRO A 31 -5.76 7.32 4.01
C PRO A 31 -4.60 8.02 3.29
N PRO A 32 -3.72 8.74 4.01
CA PRO A 32 -3.70 8.89 5.47
C PRO A 32 -4.69 9.95 5.98
N HIS A 33 -5.37 10.69 5.10
CA HIS A 33 -6.32 11.72 5.52
C HIS A 33 -7.52 11.10 6.20
N TRP A 34 -7.87 11.65 7.35
CA TRP A 34 -9.03 11.23 8.10
C TRP A 34 -9.45 12.34 9.03
N THR A 35 -10.71 12.74 8.93
CA THR A 35 -11.29 13.78 9.79
C THR A 35 -12.19 13.12 10.83
N GLY A 36 -11.59 12.30 11.70
CA GLY A 36 -12.25 11.57 12.77
C GLY A 36 -12.34 12.36 14.09
N ALA A 37 -13.07 11.81 15.07
CA ALA A 37 -13.21 12.45 16.39
C ALA A 37 -11.93 12.36 17.25
N ALA A 38 -11.07 11.36 17.00
CA ALA A 38 -9.83 11.12 17.76
C ALA A 38 -8.56 11.36 16.94
N LEU A 39 -8.67 11.37 15.60
CA LEU A 39 -7.59 11.59 14.66
C LEU A 39 -8.09 12.55 13.60
N ASP A 40 -7.46 13.72 13.54
CA ASP A 40 -7.70 14.71 12.50
C ASP A 40 -6.40 14.85 11.72
N ILE A 41 -6.19 13.97 10.74
CA ILE A 41 -5.07 14.07 9.79
C ILE A 41 -5.60 14.87 8.60
N ASP A 42 -5.31 16.17 8.62
CA ASP A 42 -5.65 17.08 7.55
C ASP A 42 -4.41 17.60 6.83
N CYS A 43 -4.62 18.26 5.70
CA CYS A 43 -3.52 18.74 4.88
C CYS A 43 -2.61 19.75 5.61
N THR A 44 -3.10 20.46 6.63
CA THR A 44 -2.53 21.70 7.17
C THR A 44 -1.98 21.61 8.60
N ARG A 45 -2.34 20.57 9.34
CA ARG A 45 -1.96 20.41 10.75
C ARG A 45 -0.79 19.45 10.90
N GLN A 46 -0.75 18.38 10.10
CA GLN A 46 0.25 17.34 10.21
C GLN A 46 1.28 17.38 9.09
N CYS A 47 0.89 17.73 7.86
CA CYS A 47 1.76 17.56 6.67
C CYS A 47 2.21 18.86 6.01
N HIS A 48 1.31 19.83 5.79
CA HIS A 48 1.65 21.13 5.19
C HIS A 48 1.44 22.27 6.18
N THR A 49 2.09 23.41 5.96
CA THR A 49 1.79 24.67 6.67
C THR A 49 1.44 25.72 5.64
N LEU A 50 0.16 26.12 5.54
CA LEU A 50 -0.34 26.86 4.37
C LEU A 50 -0.12 28.39 4.37
N HIS A 51 0.36 29.06 5.43
CA HIS A 51 0.47 30.54 5.40
C HIS A 51 1.68 31.22 6.09
N SER A 52 2.75 30.50 6.43
CA SER A 52 4.08 31.07 6.76
C SER A 52 5.03 29.94 7.14
N SER A 53 5.12 28.91 6.29
CA SER A 53 6.02 27.78 6.50
C SER A 53 7.47 28.26 6.36
N PRO A 54 8.42 27.83 7.20
CA PRO A 54 9.82 27.76 6.83
C PRO A 54 9.94 26.75 5.68
N GLY A 55 9.58 27.20 4.47
CA GLY A 55 9.26 26.37 3.31
C GLY A 55 10.42 25.54 2.75
N GLY A 56 11.60 25.63 3.35
CA GLY A 56 12.75 24.80 2.99
C GLY A 56 12.68 23.38 3.58
N GLN A 57 11.98 23.12 4.68
CA GLN A 57 12.11 21.83 5.36
C GLN A 57 11.39 20.68 4.63
N LEU A 58 10.18 20.88 4.09
CA LEU A 58 9.49 19.80 3.36
C LEU A 58 10.14 19.46 2.01
N THR A 59 10.87 20.41 1.44
CA THR A 59 11.62 20.25 0.19
C THR A 59 13.09 19.93 0.41
N ALA A 60 13.57 20.00 1.65
CA ALA A 60 14.90 19.55 2.04
C ALA A 60 14.84 18.09 2.43
N ALA A 61 15.92 17.35 2.14
CA ALA A 61 15.94 15.92 2.38
C ALA A 61 15.67 15.56 3.86
N ALA A 62 16.37 16.24 4.77
CA ALA A 62 16.24 16.03 6.21
C ALA A 62 14.84 16.34 6.74
N GLY A 63 14.21 17.42 6.28
CA GLY A 63 12.88 17.78 6.76
C GLY A 63 11.78 16.86 6.21
N ASN A 64 11.96 16.28 5.02
CA ASN A 64 11.08 15.22 4.50
C ASN A 64 11.11 13.97 5.39
N VAL A 65 12.31 13.47 5.70
CA VAL A 65 12.49 12.29 6.55
C VAL A 65 11.95 12.54 7.96
N ASN A 66 12.29 13.69 8.56
CA ASN A 66 11.80 14.05 9.90
C ASN A 66 10.27 14.11 9.96
N LEU A 67 9.61 14.65 8.93
CA LEU A 67 8.15 14.67 8.89
C LEU A 67 7.58 13.25 8.86
N CYS A 68 8.08 12.38 7.98
CA CYS A 68 7.58 11.01 7.88
C CYS A 68 7.78 10.24 9.21
N GLN A 69 8.97 10.36 9.81
CA GLN A 69 9.30 9.69 11.07
C GLN A 69 8.52 10.23 12.27
N SER A 70 8.02 11.47 12.23
CA SER A 70 7.16 12.00 13.30
C SER A 70 5.89 11.17 13.50
N CYS A 71 5.34 10.64 12.40
CA CYS A 71 4.17 9.75 12.43
C CYS A 71 4.58 8.28 12.49
N HIS A 72 5.60 7.89 11.72
CA HIS A 72 6.14 6.55 11.68
C HIS A 72 7.19 6.32 12.78
N SER A 73 6.82 6.61 14.01
CA SER A 73 7.62 6.27 15.19
C SER A 73 6.80 5.39 16.13
N ALA A 74 7.45 4.70 17.07
CA ALA A 74 6.77 3.82 18.01
C ALA A 74 5.66 4.50 18.84
N THR A 75 5.67 5.82 18.92
CA THR A 75 4.66 6.64 19.63
C THR A 75 3.85 7.54 18.71
N GLY A 76 4.13 7.52 17.41
CA GLY A 76 3.47 8.36 16.41
C GLY A 76 2.11 7.83 15.95
N LEU A 77 1.46 8.57 15.06
CA LEU A 77 0.13 8.20 14.53
C LEU A 77 0.14 6.91 13.71
N ALA A 78 1.29 6.57 13.13
CA ALA A 78 1.53 5.35 12.37
C ALA A 78 2.48 4.41 13.13
N SER A 79 2.28 4.28 14.45
CA SER A 79 3.11 3.45 15.34
C SER A 79 3.12 1.96 15.01
N ASP A 80 2.17 1.50 14.20
CA ASP A 80 2.13 0.12 13.70
C ASP A 80 3.11 -0.11 12.54
N LEU A 81 3.72 0.96 12.03
CA LEU A 81 4.72 0.98 10.95
C LEU A 81 5.86 1.93 11.31
N PRO A 82 6.57 1.73 12.43
CA PRO A 82 7.67 2.61 12.78
C PRO A 82 8.79 2.46 11.76
N VAL A 83 9.36 3.58 11.31
CA VAL A 83 10.63 3.64 10.59
C VAL A 83 11.50 4.68 11.25
N ASN A 84 12.66 4.27 11.73
CA ASN A 84 13.61 5.09 12.45
C ASN A 84 14.97 5.08 11.75
N SER A 85 15.86 6.00 12.08
CA SER A 85 17.14 6.14 11.38
C SER A 85 18.07 4.92 11.49
N THR A 86 17.86 4.02 12.44
CA THR A 86 18.60 2.74 12.55
C THR A 86 18.09 1.67 11.60
N ASP A 87 16.84 1.81 11.11
CA ASP A 87 16.29 0.91 10.09
C ASP A 87 16.91 1.20 8.72
N LYS A 88 17.53 2.37 8.53
CA LYS A 88 18.23 2.74 7.31
C LYS A 88 19.34 1.74 6.97
N ALA A 89 19.29 1.15 5.79
CA ALA A 89 20.30 0.21 5.31
C ALA A 89 21.67 0.88 5.20
N ILE A 90 22.66 0.21 5.77
CA ILE A 90 24.07 0.35 5.46
C ILE A 90 24.46 -0.98 4.82
N PRO A 91 24.59 -1.04 3.48
CA PRO A 91 24.76 -2.31 2.78
C PRO A 91 25.89 -3.18 3.38
N GLY A 92 25.55 -4.40 3.75
CA GLY A 92 26.47 -5.38 4.35
C GLY A 92 26.88 -5.11 5.80
N GLN A 93 26.24 -4.16 6.49
CA GLN A 93 26.53 -3.85 7.90
C GLN A 93 25.29 -3.88 8.78
N SER A 94 24.23 -3.16 8.41
CA SER A 94 23.06 -2.97 9.28
C SER A 94 21.84 -2.45 8.53
N GLY A 95 20.73 -2.31 9.25
CA GLY A 95 19.49 -1.74 8.78
C GLY A 95 18.56 -2.81 8.21
N SER A 96 17.27 -2.46 8.19
CA SER A 96 16.18 -3.31 7.75
C SER A 96 15.32 -2.59 6.73
N SER A 97 15.76 -1.50 6.12
CA SER A 97 14.98 -0.75 5.15
C SER A 97 15.89 -0.08 4.16
N HIS A 98 15.46 0.05 2.91
CA HIS A 98 16.22 0.74 1.89
C HIS A 98 16.68 2.11 2.41
N ALA A 99 17.91 2.49 2.08
CA ALA A 99 18.45 3.74 2.59
C ALA A 99 17.55 4.92 2.21
N PHE A 100 17.29 5.80 3.18
CA PHE A 100 16.59 7.07 3.01
C PHE A 100 17.47 8.20 3.56
N ASP A 101 17.40 9.39 2.98
CA ASP A 101 18.42 10.44 3.15
C ASP A 101 19.83 9.94 2.78
N ALA A 102 19.92 9.36 1.58
CA ALA A 102 21.17 8.90 0.98
C ALA A 102 21.25 9.39 -0.47
N PRO A 103 22.44 9.57 -1.06
CA PRO A 103 22.56 10.01 -2.44
C PRO A 103 21.80 9.10 -3.41
N ALA A 104 21.08 9.71 -4.36
CA ALA A 104 20.37 8.96 -5.41
C ALA A 104 21.30 8.27 -6.39
N THR A 105 22.60 8.60 -6.38
CA THR A 105 23.63 7.92 -7.16
C THR A 105 24.64 7.29 -6.22
N ASN A 106 24.90 6.01 -6.40
CA ASN A 106 25.94 5.28 -5.67
C ASN A 106 26.56 4.21 -6.57
N ALA A 107 27.73 4.52 -7.15
CA ALA A 107 28.42 3.63 -8.07
C ALA A 107 28.86 2.32 -7.42
N ALA A 108 29.21 2.32 -6.12
CA ALA A 108 29.63 1.11 -5.41
C ALA A 108 28.51 0.06 -5.31
N TYR A 109 27.25 0.51 -5.29
CA TYR A 109 26.07 -0.36 -5.21
C TYR A 109 25.21 -0.26 -6.48
N GLY A 110 25.77 0.20 -7.60
CA GLY A 110 25.10 0.27 -8.90
C GLY A 110 23.79 1.07 -8.91
N ALA A 111 23.65 2.05 -8.01
CA ALA A 111 22.51 2.95 -7.98
C ALA A 111 22.80 4.19 -8.83
N LEU A 112 21.82 4.57 -9.64
CA LEU A 112 21.82 5.73 -10.51
C LEU A 112 20.55 6.56 -10.23
N PRO A 113 20.49 7.83 -10.67
CA PRO A 113 19.27 8.62 -10.52
C PRO A 113 18.07 7.87 -11.14
N PRO A 114 16.88 7.93 -10.51
CA PRO A 114 15.69 7.27 -11.03
C PRO A 114 15.36 7.77 -12.44
N GLU A 115 14.76 6.93 -13.27
CA GLU A 115 14.28 7.33 -14.59
C GLU A 115 12.80 7.74 -14.56
N HIS A 116 12.00 7.21 -13.62
CA HIS A 116 10.60 7.60 -13.49
C HIS A 116 10.45 9.07 -13.10
N ALA A 117 9.76 9.83 -13.96
CA ALA A 117 9.67 11.29 -13.88
C ALA A 117 9.20 11.78 -12.50
N GLN A 118 8.21 11.13 -11.89
CA GLN A 118 7.71 11.55 -10.58
C GLN A 118 8.71 11.27 -9.44
N MET A 119 9.53 10.23 -9.55
CA MET A 119 10.57 9.93 -8.55
C MET A 119 11.72 10.93 -8.66
N VAL A 120 12.14 11.26 -9.90
CA VAL A 120 13.16 12.28 -10.17
C VAL A 120 12.81 13.62 -9.53
N LEU A 121 11.55 14.07 -9.66
CA LEU A 121 11.06 15.32 -9.07
C LEU A 121 11.07 15.34 -7.53
N ARG A 122 11.34 14.20 -6.89
CA ARG A 122 11.33 13.99 -5.45
C ARG A 122 12.66 13.48 -4.91
N VAL A 123 13.72 13.59 -5.71
CA VAL A 123 15.10 13.60 -5.21
C VAL A 123 15.35 14.99 -4.62
N MET A 124 15.65 15.06 -3.33
CA MET A 124 15.80 16.31 -2.58
C MET A 124 17.27 16.46 -2.19
N ASP A 125 17.90 17.59 -2.51
CA ASP A 125 19.32 17.83 -2.24
C ASP A 125 20.27 16.74 -2.80
N GLY A 126 19.86 16.09 -3.91
CA GLY A 126 20.58 14.95 -4.50
C GLY A 126 20.36 13.61 -3.79
N ASN A 127 19.57 13.59 -2.72
CA ASN A 127 19.26 12.41 -1.93
C ASN A 127 17.89 11.81 -2.27
N ILE A 128 17.80 10.48 -2.20
CA ILE A 128 16.51 9.79 -2.07
C ILE A 128 15.99 9.96 -0.65
N VAL A 129 14.69 10.19 -0.54
CA VAL A 129 13.95 10.32 0.71
C VAL A 129 12.67 9.52 0.63
N CYS A 130 11.90 9.45 1.73
CA CYS A 130 10.65 8.70 1.80
C CYS A 130 9.73 9.05 0.62
N SER A 131 9.56 10.35 0.34
CA SER A 131 8.69 10.82 -0.73
C SER A 131 9.23 10.61 -2.16
N THR A 132 10.50 10.21 -2.33
CA THR A 132 11.02 9.79 -3.64
C THR A 132 10.23 8.58 -4.12
N CYS A 133 10.11 7.56 -3.27
CA CYS A 133 9.43 6.31 -3.57
C CYS A 133 7.94 6.35 -3.21
N HIS A 134 7.57 7.07 -2.15
CA HIS A 134 6.21 7.11 -1.66
C HIS A 134 5.45 8.37 -2.09
N ASN A 135 4.22 8.20 -2.57
CA ASN A 135 3.26 9.26 -2.81
C ASN A 135 2.18 9.25 -1.72
N GLN A 136 2.36 10.08 -0.69
CA GLN A 136 1.49 10.16 0.49
C GLN A 136 0.03 10.56 0.20
N HIS A 137 -0.32 10.88 -1.05
CA HIS A 137 -1.68 11.21 -1.47
C HIS A 137 -2.33 10.10 -2.32
N THR A 138 -1.71 8.93 -2.44
CA THR A 138 -2.25 7.85 -3.29
C THR A 138 -1.84 6.48 -2.77
N ALA A 139 -2.81 5.72 -2.29
CA ALA A 139 -2.67 4.31 -1.95
C ALA A 139 -3.49 3.45 -2.91
N SER A 140 -2.91 3.10 -4.06
CA SER A 140 -3.65 2.43 -5.15
C SER A 140 -3.11 1.04 -5.48
N ALA A 141 -4.01 0.09 -5.72
CA ALA A 141 -3.73 -1.26 -6.18
C ALA A 141 -2.96 -1.27 -7.51
N ALA A 142 -3.20 -0.26 -8.35
CA ALA A 142 -2.51 -0.10 -9.63
C ALA A 142 -0.99 0.02 -9.46
N ASN A 143 -0.53 0.55 -8.31
CA ASN A 143 0.90 0.68 -8.04
C ASN A 143 1.49 -0.58 -7.39
N GLY A 144 0.66 -1.57 -7.03
CA GLY A 144 1.08 -2.84 -6.45
C GLY A 144 1.60 -2.76 -5.02
N GLY A 145 2.41 -3.76 -4.64
CA GLY A 145 2.89 -3.97 -3.27
C GLY A 145 1.98 -4.89 -2.45
N THR A 146 2.26 -5.01 -1.14
CA THR A 146 1.42 -5.80 -0.23
C THR A 146 0.49 -4.85 0.52
N PRO A 147 -0.83 -4.94 0.33
CA PRO A 147 -1.75 -4.08 1.05
C PRO A 147 -1.80 -4.45 2.53
N ARG A 148 -2.15 -3.49 3.38
CA ARG A 148 -2.24 -3.68 4.83
C ARG A 148 -3.60 -3.24 5.35
N ILE A 149 -4.02 -3.89 6.43
CA ILE A 149 -5.16 -3.51 7.25
C ILE A 149 -4.59 -3.14 8.62
N SER A 150 -4.78 -1.91 9.07
CA SER A 150 -4.30 -1.47 10.38
C SER A 150 -5.06 -2.20 11.48
N PRO A 151 -4.48 -2.35 12.68
CA PRO A 151 -5.22 -2.72 13.88
C PRO A 151 -6.46 -1.86 14.08
N ALA A 152 -7.51 -2.43 14.66
CA ALA A 152 -8.71 -1.70 15.03
C ALA A 152 -8.40 -0.78 16.23
N ARG A 153 -8.32 0.51 15.96
CA ARG A 153 -8.00 1.51 16.99
C ARG A 153 -9.27 2.04 17.61
N ARG A 154 -9.42 1.89 18.92
CA ARG A 154 -10.54 2.48 19.66
C ARG A 154 -10.42 4.01 19.67
N VAL A 155 -11.46 4.71 19.23
CA VAL A 155 -11.47 6.18 19.12
C VAL A 155 -12.44 6.87 20.07
N THR A 156 -13.40 6.15 20.61
CA THR A 156 -14.17 6.58 21.79
C THR A 156 -14.07 5.48 22.82
N ALA A 157 -13.92 5.80 24.10
CA ALA A 157 -13.95 4.82 25.18
C ALA A 157 -15.18 5.08 26.06
N LEU A 158 -16.20 4.22 25.95
CA LEU A 158 -17.47 4.36 26.67
C LEU A 158 -17.72 3.20 27.66
N GLY A 159 -16.66 2.45 27.99
CA GLY A 159 -16.69 1.40 29.00
C GLY A 159 -16.82 -0.02 28.44
N SER A 160 -16.62 -0.25 27.14
CA SER A 160 -16.50 -1.62 26.63
C SER A 160 -15.33 -2.33 27.29
N THR A 161 -15.56 -3.58 27.67
CA THR A 161 -14.57 -4.48 28.25
C THR A 161 -14.09 -5.53 27.25
N GLY A 162 -14.82 -5.72 26.16
CA GLY A 162 -14.38 -6.55 25.04
C GLY A 162 -13.32 -5.85 24.18
N THR A 163 -12.54 -6.63 23.45
CA THR A 163 -11.58 -6.16 22.45
C THR A 163 -12.16 -6.30 21.05
N VAL A 164 -11.68 -5.44 20.17
CA VAL A 164 -12.02 -5.45 18.74
C VAL A 164 -10.72 -5.54 17.97
N THR A 165 -10.64 -6.46 17.01
CA THR A 165 -9.50 -6.61 16.10
C THR A 165 -9.97 -6.58 14.66
N SER A 166 -9.07 -6.20 13.76
CA SER A 166 -9.27 -6.18 12.32
C SER A 166 -8.39 -7.24 11.66
N GLY A 167 -8.76 -7.67 10.46
CA GLY A 167 -7.98 -8.64 9.69
C GLY A 167 -8.49 -8.79 8.26
N GLY A 168 -8.11 -9.91 7.62
CA GLY A 168 -8.46 -10.22 6.24
C GLY A 168 -7.35 -9.90 5.25
N VAL A 169 -7.68 -9.93 3.95
CA VAL A 169 -6.76 -9.59 2.85
C VAL A 169 -7.42 -8.49 2.05
N PHE A 170 -6.87 -7.28 2.11
CA PHE A 170 -7.46 -6.12 1.45
C PHE A 170 -7.42 -6.28 -0.07
N SER A 171 -8.57 -6.07 -0.71
CA SER A 171 -8.75 -6.22 -2.16
C SER A 171 -9.35 -4.97 -2.82
N GLY A 172 -9.46 -3.86 -2.10
CA GLY A 172 -9.97 -2.60 -2.64
C GLY A 172 -9.01 -1.99 -3.65
N ALA A 173 -9.53 -1.22 -4.60
CA ALA A 173 -8.71 -0.56 -5.62
C ALA A 173 -7.85 0.57 -5.03
N ASP A 174 -8.39 1.32 -4.06
CA ASP A 174 -7.70 2.43 -3.40
C ASP A 174 -7.84 2.31 -1.88
N GLY A 175 -6.99 3.03 -1.14
CA GLY A 175 -7.02 3.07 0.32
C GLY A 175 -8.34 3.60 0.87
N LEU A 176 -8.79 3.02 1.98
CA LEU A 176 -10.07 3.31 2.61
C LEU A 176 -9.94 3.34 4.13
N TRP A 177 -10.81 4.11 4.77
CA TRP A 177 -11.07 4.05 6.19
C TRP A 177 -12.39 3.36 6.49
N TYR A 178 -12.45 2.75 7.67
CA TYR A 178 -13.65 2.17 8.24
C TYR A 178 -13.84 2.73 9.64
N LEU A 179 -15.00 3.34 9.87
CA LEU A 179 -15.49 3.66 11.21
C LEU A 179 -16.51 2.59 11.61
N VAL A 180 -16.29 1.92 12.73
CA VAL A 180 -17.19 0.92 13.30
C VAL A 180 -17.79 1.48 14.57
N GLU A 181 -19.11 1.40 14.75
CA GLU A 181 -19.83 1.93 15.92
C GLU A 181 -20.83 0.91 16.47
N ILE A 182 -20.86 0.73 17.79
CA ILE A 182 -21.90 -0.06 18.48
C ILE A 182 -23.24 0.69 18.49
N GLN A 183 -24.29 0.08 17.95
CA GLN A 183 -25.67 0.59 17.97
C GLN A 183 -26.53 -0.03 19.07
N THR A 184 -26.12 -1.16 19.63
CA THR A 184 -26.82 -1.81 20.74
C THR A 184 -25.79 -2.44 21.64
N ALA A 185 -25.80 -2.06 22.91
CA ALA A 185 -24.85 -2.57 23.89
C ALA A 185 -25.11 -4.04 24.23
N GLY A 186 -24.08 -4.76 24.65
CA GLY A 186 -24.20 -6.16 25.06
C GLY A 186 -22.91 -6.97 24.89
N PRO A 187 -22.93 -8.26 25.25
CA PRO A 187 -21.83 -9.18 24.95
C PRO A 187 -21.78 -9.53 23.46
N LEU A 188 -20.75 -10.30 23.06
CA LEU A 188 -20.66 -10.93 21.74
C LEU A 188 -21.96 -11.68 21.41
N GLY A 189 -22.46 -11.53 20.18
CA GLY A 189 -23.68 -12.22 19.72
C GLY A 189 -24.99 -11.60 20.21
N SER A 190 -24.94 -10.55 21.02
CA SER A 190 -26.11 -9.75 21.44
C SER A 190 -25.97 -8.28 21.08
N ALA A 191 -24.76 -7.72 21.23
CA ALA A 191 -24.47 -6.37 20.75
C ALA A 191 -24.62 -6.28 19.24
N ARG A 192 -24.96 -5.09 18.76
CA ARG A 192 -25.08 -4.79 17.33
C ARG A 192 -24.21 -3.59 16.97
N PHE A 193 -23.67 -3.59 15.76
CA PHE A 193 -22.83 -2.52 15.25
C PHE A 193 -23.28 -2.08 13.85
N ARG A 194 -22.74 -0.93 13.44
CA ARG A 194 -22.78 -0.38 12.09
C ARG A 194 -21.37 0.02 11.67
N TRP A 195 -21.15 0.18 10.37
CA TRP A 195 -19.87 0.68 9.88
C TRP A 195 -20.02 1.61 8.67
N SER A 196 -19.06 2.52 8.55
CA SER A 196 -19.04 3.65 7.61
C SER A 196 -17.65 3.79 6.98
N LYS A 197 -17.59 4.42 5.81
CA LYS A 197 -16.33 4.80 5.13
C LYS A 197 -16.09 6.31 5.04
N ASP A 198 -17.05 7.09 5.51
CA ASP A 198 -17.09 8.55 5.40
C ASP A 198 -17.33 9.18 6.78
N ASN A 199 -16.68 8.60 7.80
CA ASN A 199 -16.71 9.04 9.19
C ASN A 199 -18.13 9.18 9.77
N GLY A 200 -19.02 8.27 9.42
CA GLY A 200 -20.38 8.19 9.94
C GLY A 200 -21.39 9.11 9.25
N ILE A 201 -21.02 9.77 8.14
CA ILE A 201 -21.96 10.51 7.28
C ILE A 201 -22.97 9.53 6.68
N SER A 202 -22.50 8.42 6.12
CA SER A 202 -23.30 7.31 5.64
C SER A 202 -22.84 5.98 6.23
N TRP A 203 -23.73 4.99 6.24
CA TRP A 203 -23.49 3.68 6.86
C TRP A 203 -23.69 2.58 5.84
N MET A 204 -22.64 1.79 5.61
CA MET A 204 -22.64 0.72 4.62
C MET A 204 -23.43 -0.50 5.10
N ALA A 205 -23.46 -0.73 6.42
CA ALA A 205 -24.36 -1.68 7.06
C ALA A 205 -24.74 -1.21 8.47
N GLN A 206 -25.89 -1.67 8.96
CA GLN A 206 -26.43 -1.35 10.28
C GLN A 206 -27.08 -2.57 10.93
N ASN A 207 -27.21 -2.53 12.25
CA ASN A 207 -27.77 -3.57 13.11
C ASN A 207 -27.09 -4.94 12.93
N VAL A 208 -25.82 -4.96 12.55
CA VAL A 208 -25.04 -6.18 12.33
C VAL A 208 -24.69 -6.78 13.69
N LEU A 209 -24.91 -8.08 13.88
CA LEU A 209 -24.62 -8.75 15.14
C LEU A 209 -23.10 -8.84 15.35
N THR A 210 -22.61 -8.54 16.56
CA THR A 210 -21.20 -8.79 16.86
C THR A 210 -20.91 -10.29 16.82
N ALA A 211 -19.78 -10.67 16.23
CA ALA A 211 -19.34 -12.06 16.08
C ALA A 211 -17.81 -12.15 16.12
N ALA A 212 -17.29 -13.37 16.29
CA ALA A 212 -15.85 -13.62 16.31
C ALA A 212 -15.16 -13.26 14.98
N SER A 213 -15.92 -13.16 13.89
CA SER A 213 -15.48 -12.58 12.62
C SER A 213 -16.71 -12.10 11.85
N ASN A 214 -16.67 -10.86 11.38
CA ASN A 214 -17.62 -10.28 10.45
C ASN A 214 -16.86 -9.77 9.24
N ALA A 215 -17.31 -10.12 8.04
CA ALA A 215 -16.83 -9.47 6.83
C ALA A 215 -17.38 -8.04 6.78
N LEU A 216 -16.50 -7.08 6.49
CA LEU A 216 -16.88 -5.77 5.99
C LEU A 216 -16.92 -5.88 4.47
N ASP A 217 -16.28 -4.97 3.75
CA ASP A 217 -16.07 -5.09 2.31
C ASP A 217 -14.57 -5.08 1.95
N ASN A 218 -14.26 -5.26 0.66
CA ASN A 218 -12.89 -5.26 0.14
C ASN A 218 -11.95 -6.23 0.88
N GLY A 219 -12.49 -7.38 1.31
CA GLY A 219 -11.73 -8.42 2.02
C GLY A 219 -11.35 -8.07 3.46
N VAL A 220 -11.77 -6.91 3.99
CA VAL A 220 -11.56 -6.51 5.39
C VAL A 220 -12.53 -7.27 6.30
N THR A 221 -12.03 -7.75 7.43
CA THR A 221 -12.83 -8.35 8.49
C THR A 221 -12.64 -7.61 9.81
N ILE A 222 -13.64 -7.73 10.68
CA ILE A 222 -13.60 -7.27 12.06
C ILE A 222 -14.06 -8.37 13.00
N ALA A 223 -13.35 -8.54 14.10
CA ALA A 223 -13.61 -9.55 15.11
C ALA A 223 -13.86 -8.89 16.47
N PHE A 224 -14.88 -9.37 17.16
CA PHE A 224 -15.22 -8.96 18.52
C PHE A 224 -14.90 -10.12 19.47
N SER A 225 -14.23 -9.82 20.59
CA SER A 225 -13.87 -10.86 21.55
C SER A 225 -15.09 -11.48 22.22
N ALA A 226 -15.03 -12.78 22.49
CA ALA A 226 -16.06 -13.49 23.26
C ALA A 226 -16.10 -13.06 24.73
N ALA A 227 -14.96 -12.66 25.29
CA ALA A 227 -14.89 -12.08 26.63
C ALA A 227 -15.29 -10.59 26.58
N GLY A 228 -16.08 -10.16 27.56
CA GLY A 228 -16.45 -8.76 27.77
C GLY A 228 -17.77 -8.35 27.12
N SER A 229 -18.04 -7.05 27.19
CA SER A 229 -19.21 -6.37 26.64
C SER A 229 -18.81 -5.15 25.84
N PHE A 230 -19.71 -4.72 24.96
CA PHE A 230 -19.56 -3.56 24.09
C PHE A 230 -20.60 -2.50 24.47
N ALA A 231 -20.15 -1.26 24.66
CA ALA A 231 -20.95 -0.13 25.08
C ALA A 231 -21.56 0.60 23.87
N LEU A 232 -22.80 1.06 24.01
CA LEU A 232 -23.51 1.83 22.97
C LEU A 232 -22.72 3.09 22.60
N GLY A 233 -22.57 3.33 21.29
CA GLY A 233 -21.88 4.48 20.74
C GLY A 233 -20.36 4.36 20.72
N GLU A 234 -19.78 3.25 21.24
CA GLU A 234 -18.33 3.06 21.20
C GLU A 234 -17.87 2.81 19.76
N ARG A 235 -16.73 3.40 19.39
CA ARG A 235 -16.21 3.48 18.02
C ARG A 235 -14.77 2.99 17.90
N TRP A 236 -14.48 2.37 16.76
CA TRP A 236 -13.15 2.00 16.32
C TRP A 236 -12.91 2.46 14.88
N GLU A 237 -11.67 2.81 14.58
CA GLU A 237 -11.19 3.16 13.25
C GLU A 237 -10.21 2.11 12.75
N ILE A 238 -10.33 1.77 11.47
CA ILE A 238 -9.46 0.84 10.75
C ILE A 238 -9.13 1.49 9.41
N SER A 239 -7.86 1.50 9.02
CA SER A 239 -7.45 1.82 7.65
C SER A 239 -7.11 0.54 6.91
N ALA A 240 -7.44 0.49 5.63
CA ALA A 240 -6.97 -0.55 4.72
C ALA A 240 -6.42 0.12 3.48
N SER A 241 -5.16 -0.13 3.14
CA SER A 241 -4.49 0.60 2.06
C SER A 241 -3.39 -0.20 1.39
N TRP A 242 -3.18 0.11 0.11
CA TRP A 242 -1.96 -0.29 -0.58
C TRP A 242 -0.79 0.57 -0.11
N PRO A 243 0.45 0.09 -0.23
CA PRO A 243 1.62 0.94 -0.03
C PRO A 243 1.50 2.17 -0.92
N PHE A 244 1.83 3.33 -0.36
CA PHE A 244 1.72 4.62 -1.04
C PHE A 244 2.82 4.77 -2.10
N LEU A 245 2.92 3.89 -3.08
CA LEU A 245 4.01 3.91 -4.07
C LEU A 245 3.75 5.00 -5.11
N ARG A 246 4.81 5.66 -5.57
CA ARG A 246 4.76 6.72 -6.58
C ARG A 246 4.76 6.19 -8.01
N ALA A 247 5.22 4.96 -8.20
CA ALA A 247 5.21 4.23 -9.45
C ALA A 247 4.77 2.79 -9.17
N ALA A 248 4.29 2.11 -10.20
CA ALA A 248 3.93 0.70 -10.08
C ALA A 248 5.17 -0.15 -9.82
N ILE A 249 5.01 -1.12 -8.93
CA ILE A 249 6.07 -2.05 -8.54
C ILE A 249 6.58 -2.83 -9.76
N ASP A 250 7.86 -3.18 -9.74
CA ASP A 250 8.55 -3.84 -10.85
C ASP A 250 7.70 -4.95 -11.51
N SER A 251 7.46 -4.79 -12.81
CA SER A 251 6.71 -5.71 -13.64
C SER A 251 7.34 -5.77 -15.03
N GLY A 252 6.99 -6.75 -15.85
CA GLY A 252 7.48 -6.72 -17.22
C GLY A 252 8.90 -7.28 -17.39
N ASP A 253 9.44 -7.06 -18.58
CA ASP A 253 10.80 -7.45 -18.93
C ASP A 253 11.72 -6.21 -18.92
N ASN A 254 12.90 -6.31 -19.53
CA ASN A 254 13.86 -5.21 -19.55
C ASN A 254 13.48 -4.12 -20.57
N SER A 255 12.59 -4.44 -21.52
CA SER A 255 12.10 -3.54 -22.57
C SER A 255 10.71 -2.97 -22.29
N THR A 256 9.86 -3.69 -21.56
CA THR A 256 8.44 -3.36 -21.31
C THR A 256 8.08 -3.52 -19.84
N GLY A 257 6.99 -2.86 -19.40
CA GLY A 257 6.47 -2.90 -18.03
C GLY A 257 7.09 -1.87 -17.09
N ASP A 258 6.76 -2.00 -15.82
CA ASP A 258 7.12 -1.04 -14.77
C ASP A 258 8.50 -1.35 -14.18
N LYS A 259 9.26 -0.29 -13.91
CA LYS A 259 10.69 -0.36 -13.58
C LYS A 259 11.03 0.27 -12.23
N PHE A 260 10.12 0.27 -11.26
CA PHE A 260 10.35 0.81 -9.91
C PHE A 260 11.77 0.65 -9.34
N CYS A 261 12.28 -0.58 -9.22
CA CYS A 261 13.63 -0.86 -8.74
C CYS A 261 14.66 -0.62 -9.84
N ARG A 262 14.35 -1.06 -11.07
CA ARG A 262 15.25 -0.95 -12.23
C ARG A 262 15.54 0.50 -12.65
N ASP A 263 14.70 1.45 -12.29
CA ASP A 263 14.86 2.87 -12.56
C ASP A 263 16.15 3.40 -11.95
N CYS A 264 16.46 2.96 -10.71
CA CYS A 264 17.71 3.31 -10.03
C CYS A 264 18.79 2.24 -10.22
N HIS A 265 18.41 0.96 -10.24
CA HIS A 265 19.35 -0.17 -10.23
C HIS A 265 19.59 -0.77 -11.61
N ARG A 266 19.46 0.00 -12.69
CA ARG A 266 19.62 -0.47 -14.08
C ARG A 266 20.96 -1.15 -14.38
N GLY A 267 22.03 -0.85 -13.64
CA GLY A 267 23.31 -1.56 -13.76
C GLY A 267 23.26 -3.04 -13.33
N TRP A 268 22.27 -3.41 -12.52
CA TRP A 268 22.02 -4.78 -12.05
C TRP A 268 21.02 -5.54 -12.93
N VAL A 269 20.48 -4.89 -13.96
CA VAL A 269 19.55 -5.53 -14.89
C VAL A 269 20.36 -6.39 -15.85
N MET A 270 20.43 -7.68 -15.55
CA MET A 270 21.17 -8.66 -16.32
C MET A 270 20.20 -9.64 -17.00
N ASP A 271 20.62 -10.20 -18.12
CA ASP A 271 19.97 -11.37 -18.73
C ASP A 271 20.82 -12.63 -18.53
N HIS A 272 20.35 -13.76 -19.05
CA HIS A 272 21.07 -15.03 -18.93
C HIS A 272 22.44 -14.99 -19.62
N THR A 273 22.59 -14.29 -20.75
CA THR A 273 23.88 -14.19 -21.46
C THR A 273 24.88 -13.38 -20.64
N ALA A 274 24.40 -12.32 -19.99
CA ALA A 274 25.17 -11.44 -19.13
C ALA A 274 25.59 -12.09 -17.81
N VAL A 275 25.20 -13.33 -17.48
CA VAL A 275 25.67 -14.03 -16.26
C VAL A 275 26.42 -15.33 -16.56
N ARG A 276 26.46 -15.78 -17.82
CA ARG A 276 27.13 -17.04 -18.23
C ARG A 276 28.64 -17.04 -18.01
N THR A 277 29.27 -15.88 -18.02
CA THR A 277 30.72 -15.76 -17.84
C THR A 277 31.01 -14.93 -16.60
N TYR A 278 31.55 -15.57 -15.57
CA TYR A 278 32.07 -14.87 -14.41
C TYR A 278 33.45 -14.32 -14.72
N ASP A 279 33.59 -13.00 -14.70
CA ASP A 279 34.82 -12.27 -14.96
C ASP A 279 35.51 -11.78 -13.69
N GLY A 280 35.10 -12.31 -12.52
CA GLY A 280 35.59 -11.85 -11.22
C GLY A 280 34.85 -10.65 -10.65
N THR A 281 33.89 -10.07 -11.38
CA THR A 281 33.03 -8.99 -10.88
C THR A 281 31.71 -9.54 -10.34
N PRO A 282 31.20 -9.04 -9.20
CA PRO A 282 29.86 -9.39 -8.73
C PRO A 282 28.80 -9.08 -9.79
N ARG A 283 27.93 -10.05 -10.06
CA ARG A 283 26.83 -9.95 -11.04
C ARG A 283 25.49 -10.17 -10.34
N SER A 284 24.44 -9.55 -10.87
CA SER A 284 23.06 -9.85 -10.47
C SER A 284 22.58 -11.14 -11.11
N HIS A 285 21.50 -11.73 -10.59
CA HIS A 285 20.76 -12.74 -11.34
C HIS A 285 19.97 -12.11 -12.49
N PRO A 286 19.53 -12.90 -13.49
CA PRO A 286 18.68 -12.37 -14.55
C PRO A 286 17.39 -11.77 -13.99
N ILE A 287 17.16 -10.48 -14.25
CA ILE A 287 15.93 -9.74 -13.87
C ILE A 287 15.12 -9.47 -15.13
N GLY A 288 13.79 -9.54 -15.02
CA GLY A 288 12.88 -9.35 -16.15
C GLY A 288 12.89 -10.51 -17.15
N VAL A 289 13.54 -11.62 -16.79
CA VAL A 289 13.65 -12.83 -17.62
C VAL A 289 12.79 -13.94 -17.01
N ALA A 290 12.06 -14.66 -17.87
CA ALA A 290 11.26 -15.79 -17.45
C ALA A 290 12.17 -16.96 -17.04
N LEU A 291 11.72 -17.76 -16.09
CA LEU A 291 12.42 -18.99 -15.73
C LEU A 291 12.50 -19.93 -16.95
N ASN A 292 13.64 -20.61 -17.13
CA ASN A 292 13.90 -21.52 -18.25
C ASN A 292 13.84 -20.85 -19.64
N ALA A 293 13.93 -19.52 -19.74
CA ALA A 293 13.83 -18.81 -21.01
C ALA A 293 15.00 -19.09 -21.98
N ASN A 294 16.13 -19.57 -21.47
CA ASN A 294 17.31 -19.84 -22.31
C ASN A 294 17.33 -21.27 -22.90
N GLY A 295 16.47 -22.18 -22.42
CA GLY A 295 16.33 -23.54 -22.95
C GLY A 295 17.52 -24.49 -22.68
N GLU A 296 18.46 -24.11 -21.82
CA GLU A 296 19.69 -24.88 -21.55
C GLU A 296 19.51 -25.89 -20.40
N GLY A 297 18.36 -25.87 -19.72
CA GLY A 297 17.99 -26.87 -18.70
C GLY A 297 18.74 -26.76 -17.37
N TYR A 298 19.55 -25.72 -17.15
CA TYR A 298 20.15 -25.42 -15.85
C TYR A 298 19.31 -24.44 -15.01
N ASP A 299 18.47 -23.61 -15.64
CA ASP A 299 17.45 -22.81 -15.00
C ASP A 299 16.17 -23.62 -14.80
N ARG A 300 15.71 -23.69 -13.55
CA ARG A 300 14.55 -24.50 -13.16
C ARG A 300 13.27 -23.89 -13.75
N ALA A 301 12.33 -24.72 -14.16
CA ALA A 301 11.01 -24.29 -14.64
C ALA A 301 10.15 -23.62 -13.55
N ALA A 302 10.49 -23.84 -12.27
CA ALA A 302 9.89 -23.19 -11.12
C ALA A 302 10.99 -22.91 -10.08
N PRO A 303 10.89 -21.84 -9.29
CA PRO A 303 11.82 -21.64 -8.19
C PRO A 303 11.57 -22.69 -7.08
N LEU A 304 12.48 -22.78 -6.12
CA LEU A 304 12.38 -23.73 -5.03
C LEU A 304 11.94 -23.07 -3.74
N ASP A 305 11.18 -23.84 -2.96
CA ASP A 305 10.85 -23.59 -1.58
C ASP A 305 12.06 -23.91 -0.67
N GLY A 306 12.02 -23.49 0.59
CA GLY A 306 13.07 -23.71 1.59
C GLY A 306 13.35 -25.20 1.87
N ASN A 307 12.39 -26.08 1.58
CA ASN A 307 12.55 -27.53 1.66
C ASN A 307 13.21 -28.15 0.39
N GLY A 308 13.53 -27.34 -0.62
CA GLY A 308 14.14 -27.74 -1.89
C GLY A 308 13.16 -28.28 -2.95
N ALA A 309 11.86 -28.33 -2.66
CA ALA A 309 10.83 -28.69 -3.62
C ALA A 309 10.46 -27.52 -4.53
N ALA A 310 9.93 -27.79 -5.72
CA ALA A 310 9.44 -26.75 -6.61
C ALA A 310 8.25 -26.03 -5.99
N GLN A 311 8.31 -24.70 -5.94
CA GLN A 311 7.20 -23.87 -5.45
C GLN A 311 5.95 -24.09 -6.29
N GLY A 312 4.80 -24.20 -5.63
CA GLY A 312 3.52 -24.51 -6.27
C GLY A 312 3.35 -25.97 -6.74
N GLY A 313 4.34 -26.84 -6.53
CA GLY A 313 4.28 -28.27 -6.86
C GLY A 313 3.74 -29.16 -5.74
N ALA A 314 3.86 -30.49 -5.88
CA ALA A 314 3.40 -31.47 -4.88
C ALA A 314 4.19 -31.46 -3.54
N GLY A 315 5.09 -30.50 -3.35
CA GLY A 315 5.94 -30.32 -2.17
C GLY A 315 5.89 -28.89 -1.61
N ILE A 316 4.78 -28.17 -1.86
CA ILE A 316 4.40 -26.94 -1.14
C ILE A 316 4.65 -27.17 0.35
N ASP A 317 5.68 -26.54 0.94
CA ASP A 317 5.49 -26.21 2.34
C ASP A 317 4.27 -25.27 2.38
N ALA A 318 3.37 -25.44 3.34
CA ALA A 318 2.13 -24.65 3.36
C ALA A 318 2.39 -23.14 3.64
N ASN A 319 3.65 -22.72 3.62
CA ASN A 319 4.09 -21.43 4.06
C ASN A 319 4.40 -20.49 2.88
N ALA A 320 3.33 -19.98 2.27
CA ALA A 320 3.44 -18.97 1.21
C ALA A 320 4.19 -17.66 1.61
N SER A 321 4.63 -17.52 2.86
CA SER A 321 5.43 -16.36 3.30
C SER A 321 6.88 -16.44 2.80
N ASN A 322 7.43 -17.62 2.55
CA ASN A 322 8.81 -17.79 2.05
C ASN A 322 8.86 -17.88 0.52
N ASP A 323 7.70 -17.89 -0.14
CA ASP A 323 7.61 -18.09 -1.58
C ASP A 323 8.25 -16.94 -2.37
N LEU A 324 9.13 -17.24 -3.34
CA LEU A 324 9.53 -16.30 -4.38
C LEU A 324 8.32 -15.86 -5.21
N ARG A 325 8.06 -14.55 -5.25
CA ARG A 325 6.95 -13.97 -6.00
C ARG A 325 7.41 -13.59 -7.40
N LEU A 326 6.94 -14.32 -8.41
CA LEU A 326 7.15 -13.99 -9.81
C LEU A 326 6.06 -13.03 -10.28
N ASP A 327 6.33 -12.30 -11.36
CA ASP A 327 5.29 -11.51 -12.01
C ASP A 327 4.29 -12.40 -12.78
N ALA A 328 3.26 -11.78 -13.37
CA ALA A 328 2.23 -12.51 -14.13
C ALA A 328 2.77 -13.29 -15.35
N GLY A 329 3.98 -12.95 -15.83
CA GLY A 329 4.68 -13.67 -16.89
C GLY A 329 5.64 -14.74 -16.40
N GLY A 330 5.67 -15.03 -15.09
CA GLY A 330 6.62 -15.98 -14.49
C GLY A 330 8.06 -15.46 -14.48
N ARG A 331 8.26 -14.15 -14.50
CA ARG A 331 9.59 -13.52 -14.53
C ARG A 331 10.08 -13.20 -13.13
N VAL A 332 11.40 -13.32 -12.96
CA VAL A 332 12.11 -12.88 -11.76
C VAL A 332 12.21 -11.35 -11.80
N GLN A 333 11.71 -10.72 -10.75
CA GLN A 333 11.80 -9.27 -10.50
C GLN A 333 12.76 -9.03 -9.32
N CYS A 334 13.19 -7.78 -9.11
CA CYS A 334 14.05 -7.46 -7.96
C CYS A 334 13.40 -7.89 -6.63
N LEU A 335 12.08 -7.69 -6.52
CA LEU A 335 11.31 -8.03 -5.32
C LEU A 335 10.90 -9.50 -5.23
N THR A 336 11.20 -10.29 -6.27
CA THR A 336 11.08 -11.74 -6.16
C THR A 336 11.98 -12.26 -5.05
N CYS A 337 13.14 -11.64 -4.85
CA CYS A 337 14.16 -12.05 -3.89
C CYS A 337 14.33 -11.03 -2.75
N HIS A 338 14.31 -9.72 -3.04
CA HIS A 338 14.64 -8.65 -2.09
C HIS A 338 13.42 -7.93 -1.52
N GLY A 339 13.46 -7.54 -0.23
CA GLY A 339 12.41 -6.72 0.39
C GLY A 339 12.81 -5.25 0.54
N VAL A 340 12.08 -4.29 -0.04
CA VAL A 340 12.42 -2.84 0.06
C VAL A 340 12.55 -2.34 1.50
N HIS A 341 11.75 -2.88 2.42
CA HIS A 341 11.78 -2.54 3.84
C HIS A 341 12.24 -3.69 4.72
N ASN A 342 13.15 -4.55 4.21
CA ASN A 342 13.90 -5.56 4.95
C ASN A 342 15.24 -5.91 4.26
N VAL A 343 15.82 -4.96 3.52
CA VAL A 343 17.08 -5.14 2.79
C VAL A 343 18.26 -4.76 3.66
N ASP A 344 19.11 -5.72 4.01
CA ASP A 344 20.49 -5.37 4.39
C ASP A 344 21.43 -5.30 3.15
N SER A 345 20.85 -5.55 1.97
CA SER A 345 21.47 -5.46 0.64
C SER A 345 22.69 -6.36 0.46
N ASN A 346 22.77 -7.49 1.16
CA ASN A 346 23.84 -8.45 0.93
C ASN A 346 23.29 -9.83 0.56
N THR A 347 24.01 -10.54 -0.31
CA THR A 347 23.60 -11.86 -0.82
C THR A 347 23.93 -13.01 0.14
N VAL A 348 24.43 -12.72 1.35
CA VAL A 348 24.91 -13.70 2.34
C VAL A 348 24.08 -13.68 3.64
N THR A 349 23.02 -12.89 3.69
CA THR A 349 22.06 -12.82 4.79
C THR A 349 20.66 -13.05 4.26
N GLU A 350 19.79 -13.52 5.16
CA GLU A 350 18.37 -13.67 4.88
C GLU A 350 17.67 -12.35 5.19
N ASP A 351 17.19 -11.67 4.14
CA ASP A 351 16.23 -10.57 4.27
C ASP A 351 14.92 -11.17 4.85
N LEU A 352 14.63 -10.92 6.13
CA LEU A 352 13.37 -11.36 6.75
C LEU A 352 12.21 -10.66 6.04
N ARG A 353 11.33 -11.42 5.36
CA ARG A 353 10.16 -10.83 4.66
C ARG A 353 9.03 -10.44 5.61
#